data_AF-A0A6B3SV32-F1
#
_entry.id   AF-A0A6B3SV32-F1
#
_cell.length_a   1.000
_cell.length_b   1.000
_cell.length_c   1.000
_cell.angle_alpha   90.00
_cell.angle_beta   90.00
_cell.angle_gamma   90.00
#
_symmetry.space_group_name_H-M   'P 1'
#
loop_
_entity.id
_entity.type
_entity.pdbx_description
1 polymer ?
#
loop_
_entity_poly.entity_id
_entity_poly.type
_entity_poly.pdbx_seq_one_letter_code
_entity_poly.pdbx_strand_id
1 'polypeptide(L)' 'MASRNHSAPLDPDDDINPPGMADRHVHSIHALAEEIGMPVDEVAAAYEEVLDELSDQAEVTDYLPILVSKRVKRYYRASR' A
#
# COMPACT_ATOMS: atom_id res chain seq x y z
N MET A 1 16.17 -6.46 41.92
CA MET A 1 15.35 -7.01 40.82
C MET A 1 13.99 -6.33 40.84
N ALA A 2 13.38 -6.19 39.66
CA ALA A 2 12.15 -5.46 39.32
C ALA A 2 12.32 -3.95 39.01
N SER A 3 12.87 -3.63 37.83
CA SER A 3 12.55 -2.37 37.16
C SER A 3 11.13 -2.46 36.64
N ARG A 4 10.27 -1.59 37.18
CA ARG A 4 8.94 -1.29 36.63
C ARG A 4 9.13 -0.49 35.34
N ASN A 5 8.92 -1.12 34.19
CA ASN A 5 8.78 -0.39 32.96
C ASN A 5 7.39 0.28 32.97
N HIS A 6 7.40 1.58 33.23
CA HIS A 6 6.27 2.46 33.03
C HIS A 6 6.53 3.19 31.71
N SER A 7 5.83 2.78 30.65
CA SER A 7 5.75 3.56 29.42
C SER A 7 4.30 3.53 28.94
N ALA A 8 3.62 4.64 29.24
CA ALA A 8 2.56 5.36 28.53
C ALA A 8 1.48 4.60 27.71
N PRO A 9 0.24 5.14 27.69
CA PRO A 9 -0.87 4.56 26.95
C PRO A 9 -0.64 4.73 25.44
N LEU A 10 -0.95 3.69 24.67
CA LEU A 10 -0.96 3.73 23.21
C LEU A 10 -2.00 4.77 22.78
N ASP A 11 -1.54 5.85 22.14
CA ASP A 11 -2.41 6.85 21.53
C ASP A 11 -3.28 6.17 20.45
N PRO A 12 -4.61 6.40 20.44
CA PRO A 12 -5.54 5.75 19.50
C PRO A 12 -5.51 6.34 18.08
N ASP A 13 -4.58 7.25 17.79
CA ASP A 13 -4.45 7.96 16.51
C ASP A 13 -3.13 7.65 15.78
N ASP A 14 -2.37 6.65 16.22
CA ASP A 14 -1.22 6.13 15.47
C ASP A 14 -1.72 5.20 14.37
N ASP A 15 -2.04 5.82 13.23
CA ASP A 15 -2.01 5.28 11.87
C ASP A 15 -2.03 3.75 11.79
N ILE A 16 -3.22 3.20 11.50
CA ILE A 16 -3.45 1.76 11.32
C ILE A 16 -2.72 1.30 10.04
N ASN A 17 -1.40 1.21 10.10
CA ASN A 17 -0.59 0.56 9.10
C ASN A 17 0.26 -0.51 9.81
N PRO A 18 -0.29 -1.72 10.03
CA PRO A 18 0.43 -2.78 10.71
C PRO A 18 1.79 -3.02 10.01
N PRO A 19 2.89 -3.19 10.78
CA PRO A 19 4.21 -3.41 10.22
C PRO A 19 4.19 -4.67 9.34
N GLY A 20 4.24 -4.47 8.03
CA GLY A 20 4.10 -5.51 7.00
C GLY A 20 3.15 -5.16 5.86
N MET A 21 2.28 -4.14 6.00
CA MET A 21 1.47 -3.64 4.88
C MET A 21 2.34 -2.83 3.90
N ALA A 22 3.19 -1.92 4.39
CA ALA A 22 4.12 -1.17 3.56
C ALA A 22 5.02 -2.08 2.69
N ASP A 23 5.55 -3.17 3.27
CA ASP A 23 6.36 -4.15 2.53
C ASP A 23 5.59 -4.86 1.41
N ARG A 24 4.28 -5.13 1.62
CA ARG A 24 3.41 -5.72 0.59
C ARG A 24 3.13 -4.76 -0.56
N HIS A 25 2.96 -3.48 -0.27
CA HIS A 25 2.77 -2.45 -1.29
C HIS A 25 4.02 -2.29 -2.15
N VAL A 26 5.20 -2.17 -1.50
CA VAL A 26 6.49 -2.08 -2.20
C VAL A 26 6.70 -3.29 -3.10
N HIS A 27 6.49 -4.51 -2.58
CA HIS A 27 6.60 -5.73 -3.40
C HIS A 27 5.64 -5.73 -4.60
N SER A 28 4.40 -5.27 -4.40
CA SER A 28 3.38 -5.20 -5.45
C SER A 28 3.75 -4.19 -6.55
N ILE A 29 4.27 -3.02 -6.17
CA ILE A 29 4.70 -1.97 -7.12
C ILE A 29 5.86 -2.49 -7.97
N HIS A 30 6.87 -3.11 -7.35
CA HIS A 30 8.01 -3.67 -8.08
C HIS A 30 7.60 -4.77 -9.05
N ALA A 31 6.78 -5.73 -8.61
CA ALA A 31 6.28 -6.81 -9.46
C ALA A 31 5.44 -6.27 -10.63
N LEU A 32 4.62 -5.25 -10.38
CA LEU A 32 3.80 -4.62 -11.40
C LEU A 32 4.64 -3.87 -12.44
N ALA A 33 5.64 -3.12 -12.00
CA ALA A 33 6.57 -2.40 -12.87
C ALA A 33 7.35 -3.35 -13.79
N GLU A 34 7.83 -4.47 -13.24
CA GLU A 34 8.46 -5.53 -14.03
C GLU A 34 7.49 -6.14 -15.06
N GLU A 35 6.25 -6.44 -14.65
CA GLU A 35 5.25 -7.07 -15.52
C GLU A 35 4.85 -6.17 -16.70
N ILE A 36 4.71 -4.87 -16.48
CA ILE A 36 4.28 -3.92 -17.53
C ILE A 36 5.46 -3.29 -18.29
N GLY A 37 6.70 -3.51 -17.82
CA GLY A 37 7.92 -2.98 -18.44
C GLY A 37 8.08 -1.47 -18.28
N MET A 38 7.63 -0.91 -17.16
CA MET A 38 7.68 0.53 -16.89
C MET A 38 8.61 0.87 -15.71
N PRO A 39 9.10 2.12 -15.62
CA PRO A 39 9.86 2.57 -14.46
C PRO A 39 9.04 2.46 -13.17
N VAL A 40 9.69 1.99 -12.10
CA VAL A 40 9.06 1.84 -10.78
C VAL A 40 8.47 3.16 -10.30
N ASP A 41 9.13 4.29 -10.54
CA ASP A 41 8.65 5.62 -10.12
C ASP A 41 7.32 6.01 -10.79
N GLU A 42 7.14 5.69 -12.08
CA GLU A 42 5.89 5.96 -12.81
C GLU A 42 4.75 5.04 -12.34
N VAL A 43 5.07 3.79 -12.00
CA VAL A 43 4.11 2.84 -11.48
C VAL A 43 3.73 3.18 -10.04
N ALA A 44 4.68 3.62 -9.22
CA ALA A 44 4.46 4.03 -7.84
C ALA A 44 3.50 5.22 -7.77
N ALA A 45 3.70 6.25 -8.61
CA ALA A 45 2.81 7.42 -8.65
C ALA A 45 1.36 7.02 -9.00
N ALA A 46 1.17 6.21 -10.04
CA ALA A 46 -0.15 5.71 -10.42
C ALA A 46 -0.76 4.76 -9.37
N TYR A 47 0.08 4.02 -8.65
CA TYR A 47 -0.34 3.13 -7.58
C TYR A 47 -0.82 3.91 -6.35
N GLU A 48 -0.11 4.96 -5.95
CA GLU A 48 -0.48 5.85 -4.84
C GLU A 48 -1.81 6.56 -5.10
N GLU A 49 -2.00 7.12 -6.30
CA GLU A 49 -3.26 7.78 -6.68
C GLU A 49 -4.46 6.81 -6.56
N VAL A 50 -4.29 5.59 -7.05
CA VAL A 50 -5.34 4.55 -6.98
C VAL A 50 -5.51 4.00 -5.56
N LEU A 51 -4.43 3.95 -4.78
CA LEU A 51 -4.50 3.53 -3.37
C LEU A 51 -5.32 4.54 -2.58
N ASP A 52 -5.04 5.84 -2.73
CA ASP A 52 -5.73 6.95 -2.06
C ASP A 52 -7.24 6.93 -2.36
N GLU A 53 -7.61 6.77 -3.64
CA GLU A 53 -9.01 6.63 -4.07
C GLU A 53 -9.74 5.45 -3.42
N LEU A 54 -9.03 4.34 -3.17
CA LEU A 54 -9.60 3.10 -2.66
C LEU A 54 -9.55 3.01 -1.12
N SER A 55 -8.55 3.63 -0.48
CA SER A 55 -8.43 3.68 0.99
C SER A 55 -9.56 4.47 1.63
N ASP A 56 -10.05 5.51 0.97
CA ASP A 56 -11.18 6.32 1.45
C ASP A 56 -12.49 5.53 1.58
N GLN A 57 -12.60 4.36 0.94
CA GLN A 57 -13.83 3.58 0.87
C GLN A 57 -13.69 2.14 1.41
N ALA A 58 -12.50 1.74 1.85
CA ALA A 58 -12.22 0.35 2.19
C ALA A 58 -12.25 0.09 3.71
N GLU A 59 -13.27 -0.65 4.15
CA GLU A 59 -13.37 -1.17 5.53
C GLU A 59 -12.37 -2.32 5.80
N VAL A 60 -11.80 -2.93 4.75
CA VAL A 60 -10.79 -4.00 4.83
C VAL A 60 -9.59 -3.68 3.94
N THR A 61 -8.49 -3.28 4.55
CA THR A 61 -7.27 -2.79 3.89
C THR A 61 -6.37 -3.89 3.33
N ASP A 62 -6.50 -5.14 3.79
CA ASP A 62 -5.66 -6.27 3.36
C ASP A 62 -5.75 -6.60 1.85
N TYR A 63 -6.87 -6.24 1.20
CA TYR A 63 -7.07 -6.51 -0.23
C TYR A 63 -6.68 -5.34 -1.14
N LEU A 64 -6.41 -4.16 -0.58
CA LEU A 64 -6.07 -2.96 -1.34
C LEU A 64 -4.90 -3.18 -2.30
N PRO A 65 -3.79 -3.85 -1.92
CA PRO A 65 -2.66 -4.02 -2.84
C PRO A 65 -3.04 -4.76 -4.13
N ILE A 66 -3.94 -5.74 -4.03
CA ILE A 66 -4.38 -6.56 -5.16
C ILE A 66 -5.31 -5.74 -6.07
N LEU A 67 -6.21 -4.95 -5.47
CA LEU A 67 -7.15 -4.11 -6.20
C LEU A 67 -6.44 -2.98 -6.95
N VAL A 68 -5.50 -2.31 -6.29
CA VAL A 68 -4.67 -1.26 -6.87
C VAL A 68 -3.88 -1.81 -8.07
N SER A 69 -3.13 -2.91 -7.89
CA SER A 69 -2.36 -3.51 -8.99
C SER A 69 -3.24 -3.89 -10.19
N LYS A 70 -4.43 -4.44 -9.97
CA LYS A 70 -5.38 -4.77 -11.06
C LYS A 70 -5.86 -3.53 -11.81
N ARG A 71 -6.10 -2.42 -11.10
CA ARG A 71 -6.61 -1.19 -11.70
C ARG A 71 -5.52 -0.46 -12.50
N VAL A 72 -4.33 -0.33 -11.93
CA VAL A 72 -3.15 0.23 -12.63
C VAL A 72 -2.85 -0.56 -13.90
N LYS A 73 -2.88 -1.90 -13.84
CA LYS A 73 -2.71 -2.76 -15.02
C LYS A 73 -3.75 -2.50 -16.11
N ARG A 74 -5.02 -2.29 -15.75
CA ARG A 74 -6.08 -1.98 -16.72
C ARG A 74 -5.85 -0.62 -17.39
N TYR A 75 -5.42 0.38 -16.64
CA TYR A 75 -5.12 1.71 -17.15
C TYR A 75 -4.05 1.67 -18.25
N TYR A 76 -2.93 0.99 -17.98
CA TYR A 76 -1.85 0.86 -18.97
C TYR A 76 -2.22 -0.03 -20.15
N ARG A 77 -3.05 -1.06 -19.94
CA ARG A 77 -3.51 -1.92 -21.04
C ARG A 77 -4.52 -1.24 -21.97
N ALA A 78 -5.31 -0.29 -21.45
CA ALA A 78 -6.28 0.47 -22.24
C ALA A 78 -5.64 1.61 -23.05
N SER A 79 -4.44 2.04 -22.67
CA SER A 79 -3.69 3.13 -23.30
C SER A 79 -2.78 2.67 -24.45
N ARG A 80 -2.93 1.41 -24.91
CA ARG A 80 -2.14 0.78 -25.97
C ARG A 80 -3.04 0.18 -27.03
#